data_AF-A0A087RX72-F1
#
_entry.id   AF-A0A087RX72-F1
#
_cell.length_a   1.000
_cell.length_b   1.000
_cell.length_c   1.000
_cell.angle_alpha   90.00
_cell.angle_beta   90.00
_cell.angle_gamma   90.00
#
_symmetry.space_group_name_H-M   'P 1'
#
loop_
_entity.id
_entity.type
_entity.pdbx_description
1 polymer ?
#
loop_
_entity_poly.entity_id
_entity_poly.type
_entity_poly.pdbx_seq_one_letter_code
_entity_poly.pdbx_strand_id
1 'polypeptide(L)'
;MSDVFFVGCGPGDPELITVKAKKLIQKADVVVYSGSLIPEPILKFCKKGKLYDAAGMVREEIFDVLYKNAKKDKLVVRLYVHIQFFQQIPLKMKNKFKNY
;
A
#
# COMPACT_ATOMS: atom_id res chain seq x y z
N MET A 1 2.76 7.75 15.77
CA MET A 1 1.78 7.31 14.76
C MET A 1 2.45 7.44 13.41
N SER A 2 2.80 6.33 12.80
CA SER A 2 3.50 6.32 11.52
C SER A 2 2.52 6.57 10.37
N ASP A 3 3.04 7.17 9.30
CA ASP A 3 2.25 7.47 8.10
C ASP A 3 1.88 6.18 7.35
N VAL A 4 0.68 6.14 6.76
CA VAL A 4 0.30 5.12 5.76
C VAL A 4 0.49 5.71 4.38
N PHE A 5 1.19 4.96 3.53
CA PHE A 5 1.55 5.38 2.18
C PHE A 5 0.72 4.63 1.15
N PHE A 6 0.03 5.39 0.31
CA PHE A 6 -0.70 4.86 -0.83
C PHE A 6 0.24 4.95 -2.03
N VAL A 7 0.54 3.81 -2.63
CA VAL A 7 1.56 3.69 -3.67
C VAL A 7 0.95 3.09 -4.93
N GLY A 8 1.08 3.82 -6.03
CA GLY A 8 0.71 3.35 -7.36
C GLY A 8 1.79 2.45 -7.96
N CYS A 9 1.42 1.22 -8.35
CA CYS A 9 2.30 0.27 -9.01
C CYS A 9 2.31 0.40 -10.55
N GLY A 10 1.51 1.31 -11.12
CA GLY A 10 1.31 1.39 -12.57
C GLY A 10 0.46 0.22 -13.09
N PRO A 11 0.44 -0.03 -14.42
CA PRO A 11 -0.46 -1.00 -15.05
C PRO A 11 -0.14 -2.47 -14.73
N GLY A 12 0.90 -2.75 -13.93
CA GLY A 12 1.31 -4.11 -13.55
C GLY A 12 2.74 -4.45 -13.94
N ASP A 13 3.43 -3.64 -14.75
CA ASP A 13 4.83 -3.89 -15.07
C ASP A 13 5.76 -3.45 -13.92
N PRO A 14 6.58 -4.35 -13.35
CA PRO A 14 7.56 -4.01 -12.31
C PRO A 14 8.60 -2.98 -12.75
N GLU A 15 8.88 -2.82 -14.05
CA GLU A 15 9.81 -1.81 -14.56
C GLU A 15 9.18 -0.42 -14.62
N LEU A 16 7.85 -0.35 -14.68
CA LEU A 16 7.11 0.92 -14.70
C LEU A 16 6.83 1.47 -13.29
N ILE A 17 7.22 0.76 -12.24
CA ILE A 17 7.11 1.28 -10.88
C ILE A 17 8.09 2.45 -10.69
N THR A 18 7.63 3.52 -10.04
CA THR A 18 8.51 4.64 -9.77
C THR A 18 9.64 4.24 -8.80
N VAL A 19 10.82 4.84 -8.95
CA VAL A 19 11.96 4.59 -8.05
C VAL A 19 11.60 4.90 -6.59
N LYS A 20 10.75 5.91 -6.38
CA LYS A 20 10.26 6.29 -5.05
C LYS A 20 9.37 5.21 -4.44
N ALA A 21 8.37 4.73 -5.20
CA ALA A 21 7.50 3.64 -4.81
C ALA A 21 8.29 2.39 -4.44
N LYS A 22 9.23 1.96 -5.31
CA LYS A 22 10.11 0.81 -5.05
C LYS A 22 10.89 0.94 -3.74
N LYS A 23 11.52 2.10 -3.49
CA LYS A 23 12.26 2.37 -2.24
C LYS A 23 11.34 2.31 -1.01
N LEU A 24 10.09 2.74 -1.17
CA LEU A 24 9.10 2.76 -0.09
C LEU A 24 8.63 1.35 0.26
N ILE A 25 8.32 0.52 -0.76
CA ILE A 25 7.98 -0.90 -0.61
C ILE A 25 9.13 -1.68 0.04
N GLN A 26 10.38 -1.40 -0.35
CA GLN A 26 11.56 -2.06 0.23
C GLN A 26 11.77 -1.77 1.71
N LYS A 27 11.33 -0.60 2.18
CA LYS A 27 11.43 -0.17 3.59
C LYS A 27 10.19 -0.52 4.41
N ALA A 28 9.11 -0.94 3.76
CA ALA A 28 7.83 -1.17 4.41
C ALA A 28 7.92 -2.35 5.39
N ASP A 29 7.36 -2.15 6.59
CA ASP A 29 7.15 -3.21 7.57
C ASP A 29 5.87 -4.00 7.27
N VAL A 30 4.91 -3.34 6.63
CA VAL A 30 3.62 -3.91 6.24
C VAL A 30 3.27 -3.43 4.84
N VAL A 31 2.97 -4.36 3.94
CA VAL A 31 2.47 -4.07 2.60
C VAL A 31 1.12 -4.75 2.44
N VAL A 32 0.09 -3.96 2.17
CA VAL A 32 -1.26 -4.46 1.88
C VAL A 32 -1.49 -4.32 0.38
N TYR A 33 -1.87 -5.38 -0.32
CA TYR A 33 -2.09 -5.39 -1.77
C TYR A 33 -3.46 -6.01 -2.11
N SER A 34 -3.96 -5.82 -3.33
CA SER A 34 -5.30 -6.30 -3.73
C SER A 34 -5.20 -7.50 -4.67
N GLY A 35 -4.86 -8.68 -4.15
CA GLY A 35 -4.85 -9.93 -4.92
C GLY A 35 -4.07 -9.87 -6.22
N SER A 36 -4.63 -10.53 -7.24
CA SER A 36 -4.06 -10.69 -8.59
C SER A 36 -3.85 -9.38 -9.37
N LEU A 37 -4.36 -8.25 -8.87
CA LEU A 37 -4.11 -6.94 -9.47
C LEU A 37 -2.65 -6.50 -9.29
N ILE A 38 -1.95 -7.02 -8.27
CA ILE A 38 -0.54 -6.71 -8.03
C ILE A 38 0.31 -7.94 -8.35
N PRO A 39 1.17 -7.87 -9.37
CA PRO A 39 1.95 -9.02 -9.78
C PRO A 39 3.07 -9.33 -8.78
N GLU A 40 3.37 -10.62 -8.64
CA GLU A 40 4.36 -11.13 -7.68
C GLU A 40 5.73 -10.46 -7.73
N PRO A 41 6.31 -10.09 -8.90
CA PRO A 41 7.62 -9.44 -8.91
C PRO A 41 7.65 -8.09 -8.18
N ILE A 42 6.51 -7.38 -8.11
CA ILE A 42 6.40 -6.14 -7.32
C ILE A 42 6.39 -6.48 -5.82
N LEU A 43 5.68 -7.53 -5.43
CA LEU A 43 5.64 -8.01 -4.04
C LEU A 43 7.03 -8.46 -3.57
N LYS A 44 7.86 -9.02 -4.46
CA LYS A 44 9.27 -9.39 -4.18
C LYS A 44 10.16 -8.21 -3.80
N PHE A 45 9.76 -6.95 -4.05
CA PHE A 45 10.47 -5.79 -3.52
C PHE A 45 10.34 -5.66 -2.00
N CYS A 46 9.27 -6.17 -1.41
CA CYS A 46 9.10 -6.25 0.03
C CYS A 46 9.92 -7.42 0.59
N LYS A 47 11.14 -7.15 1.03
CA LYS A 47 12.05 -8.19 1.54
C LYS A 47 11.88 -8.48 3.03
N LYS A 48 11.43 -7.49 3.81
CA LYS A 48 11.41 -7.55 5.29
C LYS A 48 10.01 -7.41 5.89
N GLY A 49 9.10 -6.77 5.16
CA GLY A 49 7.75 -6.51 5.64
C GLY A 49 6.79 -7.68 5.49
N LYS A 50 5.69 -7.63 6.23
CA LYS A 50 4.58 -8.58 6.10
C LYS A 50 3.68 -8.18 4.93
N LEU A 51 3.38 -9.14 4.06
CA LEU A 51 2.42 -8.98 2.97
C LEU A 51 1.02 -9.35 3.47
N TYR A 52 0.02 -8.52 3.18
CA TYR A 52 -1.39 -8.77 3.45
C TYR A 52 -2.19 -8.70 2.15
N ASP A 53 -2.83 -9.81 1.78
CA ASP A 53 -3.74 -9.84 0.64
C ASP A 53 -5.12 -9.33 1.06
N ALA A 54 -5.59 -8.28 0.38
CA ALA A 54 -6.90 -7.67 0.57
C ALA A 54 -7.94 -8.14 -0.45
N ALA A 55 -7.66 -9.14 -1.29
CA ALA A 55 -8.59 -9.64 -2.32
C ALA A 55 -9.96 -10.04 -1.76
N GLY A 56 -10.00 -10.59 -0.54
CA GLY A 56 -11.21 -11.02 0.15
C GLY A 56 -11.68 -10.09 1.27
N MET A 57 -11.07 -8.91 1.44
CA MET A 57 -11.38 -8.00 2.54
C MET A 57 -12.33 -6.89 2.11
N VAL A 58 -13.25 -6.51 2.99
CA VAL A 58 -14.04 -5.29 2.79
C VAL A 58 -13.21 -4.04 3.10
N ARG A 59 -13.65 -2.88 2.62
CA ARG A 59 -12.88 -1.62 2.76
C ARG A 59 -12.57 -1.31 4.22
N GLU A 60 -13.54 -1.50 5.09
CA GLU A 60 -13.43 -1.28 6.53
C GLU A 60 -12.31 -2.12 7.12
N GLU A 61 -12.24 -3.41 6.78
CA GLU A 61 -11.19 -4.32 7.24
C GLU A 61 -9.80 -3.90 6.74
N ILE A 62 -9.70 -3.48 5.48
CA ILE A 62 -8.45 -2.98 4.91
C ILE A 62 -7.98 -1.76 5.72
N PHE A 63 -8.86 -0.79 5.95
CA PHE A 63 -8.53 0.40 6.76
C PHE A 63 -8.16 0.02 8.19
N ASP A 64 -8.81 -0.98 8.76
CA ASP A 64 -8.52 -1.47 10.10
C ASP A 64 -7.11 -2.08 10.20
N VAL A 65 -6.71 -2.88 9.21
CA VAL A 65 -5.35 -3.42 9.10
C VAL A 65 -4.33 -2.29 8.95
N LEU A 66 -4.59 -1.32 8.09
CA LEU A 66 -3.70 -0.17 7.89
C LEU A 66 -3.55 0.63 9.19
N TYR A 67 -4.66 0.97 9.84
CA TYR A 67 -4.68 1.78 11.06
C TYR A 67 -4.03 1.07 12.25
N LYS A 68 -4.35 -0.21 12.48
CA LYS A 68 -3.77 -1.01 13.56
C LYS A 68 -2.25 -1.13 13.44
N ASN A 69 -1.71 -1.24 12.22
CA ASN A 69 -0.27 -1.31 12.00
C ASN A 69 0.40 0.07 12.09
N ALA A 70 -0.23 1.11 11.56
CA ALA A 70 0.26 2.50 11.68
C ALA A 70 0.30 2.99 13.14
N LYS A 71 -0.66 2.55 13.96
CA LYS A 71 -0.66 2.83 15.41
C LYS A 71 0.51 2.16 16.16
N LYS A 72 1.10 1.11 15.59
CA LYS A 72 2.28 0.41 16.12
C LYS A 72 3.60 1.00 15.58
N ASP A 73 3.56 2.21 15.03
CA ASP A 73 4.69 2.92 14.42
C ASP A 73 5.41 2.14 13.30
N LYS A 74 4.66 1.26 12.61
CA LYS A 74 5.16 0.50 11.46
C LYS A 74 5.01 1.31 10.19
N LEU A 75 5.97 1.21 9.28
CA LEU A 75 5.84 1.75 7.93
C LEU A 75 4.84 0.91 7.13
N VAL A 76 3.64 1.44 6.92
CA VAL A 76 2.56 0.74 6.21
C VAL A 76 2.43 1.28 4.79
N VAL A 77 2.47 0.37 3.82
CA VAL A 77 2.29 0.65 2.40
C VAL A 77 1.07 -0.07 1.88
N ARG A 78 0.27 0.61 1.08
CA ARG A 78 -0.88 0.05 0.38
C ARG A 78 -0.70 0.20 -1.12
N LEU A 79 -0.72 -0.92 -1.84
CA LEU A 79 -0.47 -0.98 -3.28
C LEU A 79 -1.78 -0.93 -4.08
N TYR A 80 -1.77 -0.17 -5.17
CA TYR A 80 -2.86 -0.09 -6.14
C TYR A 80 -2.35 0.03 -7.57
N VAL A 81 -3.09 -0.49 -8.53
CA VAL A 81 -2.76 -0.44 -9.97
C VAL A 81 -3.06 0.94 -10.55
N HIS A 82 -4.19 1.54 -10.14
CA HIS A 82 -4.66 2.81 -10.68
C HIS A 82 -4.52 3.95 -9.66
N ILE A 83 -3.99 5.08 -10.15
CA ILE A 83 -3.82 6.32 -9.39
C ILE A 83 -5.16 6.93 -8.92
N GLN A 84 -6.28 6.50 -9.51
CA GLN A 84 -7.62 6.99 -9.19
C GLN A 84 -8.14 6.55 -7.80
N PHE A 85 -7.51 5.56 -7.14
CA PHE A 85 -8.01 5.07 -5.84
C PHE A 85 -7.90 6.12 -4.73
N PHE A 86 -6.89 7.00 -4.78
CA PHE A 86 -6.72 8.05 -3.76
C PHE A 86 -7.92 9.00 -3.68
N GLN A 87 -8.67 9.17 -4.79
CA GLN A 87 -9.86 10.00 -4.81
C GLN A 87 -11.02 9.41 -4.00
N GLN A 88 -11.03 8.09 -3.81
CA GLN A 88 -12.09 7.36 -3.10
C GLN A 88 -11.89 7.30 -1.59
N ILE A 89 -10.75 7.79 -1.07
CA ILE A 89 -10.49 7.86 0.37
C ILE A 89 -11.39 8.94 0.99
N PRO A 90 -12.14 8.64 2.07
CA PRO A 90 -12.97 9.63 2.76
C PRO A 90 -12.17 10.89 3.13
N LEU A 91 -12.72 12.08 2.86
CA LEU A 91 -12.03 13.37 3.09
C LEU A 91 -11.48 13.49 4.53
N LYS A 92 -12.21 12.97 5.53
CA LYS A 92 -11.81 12.97 6.94
C LYS A 92 -10.48 12.24 7.21
N MET A 93 -10.05 11.38 6.29
CA MET A 93 -8.84 10.58 6.44
C MET A 93 -7.70 11.02 5.52
N LYS A 94 -7.97 11.86 4.50
CA LYS A 94 -6.95 12.31 3.52
C LYS A 94 -5.77 13.02 4.18
N ASN A 95 -5.99 13.81 5.24
CA ASN A 95 -4.92 14.52 5.95
C ASN A 95 -3.96 13.59 6.73
N LYS A 96 -4.29 12.30 6.89
CA LYS A 96 -3.46 11.30 7.58
C LYS A 96 -2.63 10.44 6.63
N PHE A 97 -2.72 10.68 5.32
CA PHE A 97 -2.15 9.80 4.30
C PHE A 97 -1.30 10.58 3.30
N LYS A 98 -0.14 10.01 2.95
CA LYS A 98 0.75 10.56 1.93
C LYS A 98 0.63 9.72 0.65
N ASN A 99 0.48 10.40 -0.49
CA ASN A 99 0.38 9.78 -1.82
C ASN A 99 1.73 9.90 -2.54
N TYR A 100 2.23 8.79 -3.12
CA TYR A 100 3.49 8.76 -3.88
C TYR A 100 3.43 7.84 -5.10
#